data_AF-A0A958IUP1-F1
#
_entry.id   AF-A0A958IUP1-F1
#
_cell.length_a   1.000
_cell.length_b   1.000
_cell.length_c   1.000
_cell.angle_alpha   90.00
_cell.angle_beta   90.00
_cell.angle_gamma   90.00
#
_symmetry.space_group_name_H-M   'P 1'
#
loop_
_entity.id
_entity.type
_entity.pdbx_description
1 polymer ?
#
loop_
_entity_poly.entity_id
_entity_poly.type
_entity_poly.pdbx_seq_one_letter_code
_entity_poly.pdbx_strand_id
1 'polypeptide(L)'
;MKRTFSLKKPGFPLLIGIAILLLNMSHAQETKWIRVGSLHNWYMESGCEPEVARRGLVADQQDGMRWPAQFRWQDSQAAKALWIGATNYNDIVAGVEYAHKVAHVGPRQWHDEDEFMPAEFTMIGRFDHPTVLVDGIPASDMVFDDVIEDVNPDQKADRILINKVRTSMGILMTRKIYAFSQQYNDNYFIYEFTFKNDGIVHIDGTTNPQDLTGVYFFWQYRYAVCREMGAYGLFVMPQSATWGHNTMNDVVGMDPAAGDPFRALFSWHGRHSGAGFDNIGAPNIDEDGRLLAS
;
A
#
# COMPACT_ATOMS: atom_id res chain seq x y z
N MET A 1 -13.97 -44.62 -45.13
CA MET A 1 -13.05 -43.52 -45.49
C MET A 1 -12.38 -43.02 -44.20
N LYS A 2 -11.25 -43.62 -43.80
CA LYS A 2 -10.51 -43.23 -42.59
C LYS A 2 -9.58 -42.06 -42.95
N ARG A 3 -9.87 -40.84 -42.48
CA ARG A 3 -8.94 -39.72 -42.55
C ARG A 3 -7.94 -39.85 -41.40
N THR A 4 -6.71 -40.25 -41.70
CA THR A 4 -5.57 -40.16 -40.80
C THR A 4 -5.15 -38.69 -40.69
N PHE A 5 -5.39 -38.08 -39.52
CA PHE A 5 -4.83 -36.78 -39.19
C PHE A 5 -3.34 -36.98 -38.86
N SER A 6 -2.46 -36.51 -39.75
CA SER A 6 -1.03 -36.38 -39.47
C SER A 6 -0.83 -35.09 -38.67
N LEU A 7 -0.55 -35.22 -37.37
CA LEU A 7 -0.05 -34.11 -36.56
C LEU A 7 1.36 -33.76 -37.06
N LYS A 8 1.48 -32.65 -37.81
CA LYS A 8 2.78 -32.06 -38.11
C LYS A 8 3.45 -31.75 -36.78
N LYS A 9 4.61 -32.37 -36.52
CA LYS A 9 5.44 -32.05 -35.36
C LYS A 9 5.71 -30.54 -35.38
N PRO A 10 5.44 -29.79 -34.30
CA PRO A 10 5.73 -28.38 -34.26
C PRO A 10 7.22 -28.18 -34.55
N GLY A 11 7.52 -27.32 -35.52
CA GLY A 11 8.89 -27.04 -35.93
C GLY A 11 9.70 -26.53 -34.73
N PHE A 12 10.96 -26.94 -34.63
CA PHE A 12 11.94 -26.48 -33.63
C PHE A 12 11.88 -24.97 -33.29
N PRO A 13 11.70 -24.03 -34.26
CA PRO A 13 11.51 -22.61 -33.95
C PRO A 13 10.23 -22.25 -33.19
N LEU A 14 9.13 -23.01 -33.33
CA LEU A 14 7.90 -22.80 -32.54
C LEU A 14 8.11 -23.17 -31.07
N LEU A 15 8.89 -24.23 -30.80
CA LEU A 15 9.26 -24.64 -29.45
C LEU A 15 10.20 -23.63 -28.77
N ILE A 16 11.12 -23.02 -29.53
CA ILE A 16 11.96 -21.92 -29.04
C ILE A 16 11.12 -20.67 -28.76
N GLY A 17 10.18 -20.32 -29.64
CA GLY A 17 9.27 -19.19 -29.42
C GLY A 17 8.41 -19.35 -28.16
N ILE A 18 7.91 -20.56 -27.90
CA ILE A 18 7.16 -20.88 -26.67
C ILE A 18 8.09 -20.87 -25.44
N ALA A 19 9.31 -21.37 -25.54
CA ALA A 19 10.29 -21.33 -24.45
C ALA A 19 10.73 -19.89 -24.09
N ILE A 20 10.87 -19.00 -25.08
CA ILE A 20 11.18 -17.58 -24.85
C ILE A 20 9.98 -16.85 -24.22
N LEU A 21 8.75 -17.21 -24.59
CA LEU A 21 7.53 -16.70 -23.93
C LEU A 21 7.43 -17.15 -22.47
N LEU A 22 7.87 -18.37 -22.15
CA LEU A 22 7.87 -18.92 -20.78
C LEU A 22 9.01 -18.39 -19.89
N LEU A 23 10.03 -17.74 -20.46
CA LEU A 23 11.16 -17.16 -19.72
C LEU A 23 10.93 -15.71 -19.27
N ASN A 24 9.80 -15.10 -19.60
CA ASN A 24 9.40 -13.84 -18.99
C ASN A 24 8.74 -14.14 -17.63
N MET A 25 9.56 -14.46 -16.64
CA MET A 25 9.17 -14.22 -15.26
C MET A 25 9.14 -12.72 -15.05
N SER A 26 7.99 -12.10 -15.33
CA SER A 26 7.71 -10.78 -14.81
C SER A 26 7.61 -10.90 -13.29
N HIS A 27 8.51 -10.24 -12.55
CA HIS A 27 8.30 -9.97 -11.13
C HIS A 27 7.16 -8.97 -11.03
N ALA A 28 5.93 -9.48 -10.99
CA ALA A 28 4.75 -8.66 -10.71
C ALA A 28 4.78 -8.33 -9.23
N GLN A 29 4.68 -7.04 -8.90
CA GLN A 29 4.63 -6.61 -7.51
C GLN A 29 3.42 -7.20 -6.80
N GLU A 30 3.64 -7.76 -5.63
CA GLU A 30 2.58 -8.31 -4.81
C GLU A 30 1.90 -7.22 -3.96
N THR A 31 0.57 -7.20 -4.02
CA THR A 31 -0.26 -6.41 -3.11
C THR A 31 -1.25 -7.31 -2.42
N LYS A 32 -1.53 -7.03 -1.15
CA LYS A 32 -2.55 -7.74 -0.36
C LYS A 32 -3.54 -6.74 0.22
N TRP A 33 -4.80 -7.12 0.27
CA TRP A 33 -5.78 -6.38 1.05
C TRP A 33 -5.93 -7.01 2.44
N ILE A 34 -6.13 -6.16 3.43
CA ILE A 34 -6.77 -6.56 4.68
C ILE A 34 -8.23 -6.12 4.57
N ARG A 35 -9.15 -7.09 4.43
CA ARG A 35 -10.60 -6.84 4.29
C ARG A 35 -11.40 -7.44 5.45
N VAL A 36 -11.08 -7.02 6.66
CA VAL A 36 -11.77 -7.45 7.89
C VAL A 36 -12.28 -6.23 8.65
N GLY A 37 -13.47 -6.32 9.25
CA GLY A 37 -14.09 -5.20 9.97
C GLY A 37 -14.72 -4.16 9.05
N SER A 38 -14.81 -2.91 9.50
CA SER A 38 -15.35 -1.81 8.69
C SER A 38 -14.32 -0.84 8.11
N LEU A 39 -13.01 -1.03 8.39
CA LEU A 39 -11.91 -0.33 7.74
C LEU A 39 -11.07 -1.30 6.91
N HIS A 40 -11.02 -1.10 5.60
CA HIS A 40 -10.21 -1.92 4.70
C HIS A 40 -9.06 -1.12 4.10
N ASN A 41 -7.91 -1.75 3.91
CA ASN A 41 -6.79 -1.14 3.21
C ASN A 41 -5.96 -2.18 2.46
N TRP A 42 -5.27 -1.73 1.41
CA TRP A 42 -4.28 -2.53 0.71
C TRP A 42 -2.87 -2.19 1.19
N TYR A 43 -1.95 -3.11 0.94
CA TYR A 43 -0.54 -3.02 1.28
C TYR A 43 0.30 -3.60 0.16
N MET A 44 1.52 -3.08 0.02
CA MET A 44 2.49 -3.55 -0.97
C MET A 44 3.65 -4.27 -0.31
N GLU A 45 4.21 -5.24 -1.01
CA GLU A 45 5.41 -5.95 -0.56
C GLU A 45 6.64 -5.04 -0.41
N SER A 46 6.72 -3.95 -1.17
CA SER A 46 7.79 -2.92 -1.17
C SER A 46 7.91 -2.13 0.13
N GLY A 47 7.03 -2.34 1.12
CA GLY A 47 7.16 -1.74 2.45
C GLY A 47 6.32 -0.49 2.70
N CYS A 48 5.69 0.06 1.68
CA CYS A 48 4.78 1.20 1.80
C CYS A 48 3.74 1.20 0.68
N GLU A 49 2.83 2.18 0.66
CA GLU A 49 1.72 2.25 -0.29
C GLU A 49 1.82 3.52 -1.16
N PRO A 50 2.71 3.56 -2.17
CA PRO A 50 2.87 4.73 -3.03
C PRO A 50 1.59 5.05 -3.81
N GLU A 51 1.51 6.31 -4.22
CA GLU A 51 0.51 6.80 -5.15
C GLU A 51 0.49 5.93 -6.41
N VAL A 52 -0.73 5.62 -6.89
CA VAL A 52 -1.00 4.78 -8.06
C VAL A 52 -0.45 3.36 -8.05
N ALA A 53 0.24 2.89 -7.00
CA ALA A 53 1.00 1.63 -7.09
C ALA A 53 0.14 0.41 -7.40
N ARG A 54 -0.99 0.22 -6.70
CA ARG A 54 -1.85 -0.95 -6.91
C ARG A 54 -2.65 -0.92 -8.23
N ARG A 55 -3.05 0.28 -8.70
CA ARG A 55 -3.98 0.41 -9.84
C ARG A 55 -3.34 0.95 -11.12
N GLY A 56 -2.20 1.62 -11.04
CA GLY A 56 -1.56 2.34 -12.15
C GLY A 56 -2.36 3.54 -12.68
N LEU A 57 -3.44 3.95 -12.01
CA LEU A 57 -4.38 4.95 -12.51
C LEU A 57 -4.00 6.36 -12.08
N VAL A 58 -3.37 7.14 -12.97
CA VAL A 58 -3.01 8.54 -12.69
C VAL A 58 -4.23 9.44 -12.48
N ALA A 59 -5.34 9.16 -13.16
CA ALA A 59 -6.57 9.94 -13.00
C ALA A 59 -7.29 9.64 -11.67
N ASP A 60 -6.94 8.54 -10.99
CA ASP A 60 -7.56 8.06 -9.76
C ASP A 60 -6.53 7.61 -8.73
N GLN A 61 -6.09 8.57 -7.92
CA GLN A 61 -5.01 8.36 -6.98
C GLN A 61 -5.53 7.89 -5.61
N GLN A 62 -6.85 7.83 -5.39
CA GLN A 62 -7.43 7.40 -4.10
C GLN A 62 -7.71 5.90 -4.06
N ASP A 63 -6.97 5.18 -3.24
CA ASP A 63 -7.09 3.75 -3.13
C ASP A 63 -6.73 3.27 -1.73
N GLY A 64 -7.69 2.61 -1.07
CA GLY A 64 -7.52 2.11 0.29
C GLY A 64 -7.91 3.11 1.37
N MET A 65 -7.62 2.74 2.61
CA MET A 65 -8.15 3.38 3.83
C MET A 65 -9.66 3.65 3.69
N ARG A 66 -10.39 2.60 3.30
CA ARG A 66 -11.81 2.67 2.99
C ARG A 66 -12.60 2.48 4.28
N TRP A 67 -13.37 3.49 4.65
CA TRP A 67 -14.26 3.45 5.80
C TRP A 67 -15.51 4.32 5.59
N PRO A 68 -16.72 3.80 5.82
CA PRO A 68 -17.05 2.41 6.09
C PRO A 68 -16.87 1.55 4.83
N ALA A 69 -16.15 0.44 4.96
CA ALA A 69 -15.72 -0.36 3.82
C ALA A 69 -16.84 -1.09 3.08
N GLN A 70 -18.04 -1.17 3.67
CA GLN A 70 -19.21 -1.75 3.01
C GLN A 70 -19.75 -0.88 1.88
N PHE A 71 -19.47 0.42 1.90
CA PHE A 71 -19.91 1.35 0.87
C PHE A 71 -18.84 1.54 -0.20
N ARG A 72 -19.30 1.77 -1.43
CA ARG A 72 -18.42 2.06 -2.55
C ARG A 72 -17.82 3.45 -2.39
N TRP A 73 -16.60 3.61 -2.92
CA TRP A 73 -15.92 4.89 -3.05
C TRP A 73 -15.65 5.63 -1.74
N GLN A 74 -15.51 4.93 -0.62
CA GLN A 74 -15.12 5.53 0.66
C GLN A 74 -13.59 5.55 0.88
N ASP A 75 -12.81 5.32 -0.19
CA ASP A 75 -11.33 5.33 -0.13
C ASP A 75 -10.85 6.73 0.28
N SER A 76 -9.86 6.80 1.18
CA SER A 76 -9.33 8.09 1.70
C SER A 76 -7.80 8.21 1.68
N GLN A 77 -7.12 7.22 1.10
CA GLN A 77 -5.66 7.20 0.97
C GLN A 77 -5.25 7.60 -0.45
N ALA A 78 -4.43 8.64 -0.59
CA ALA A 78 -3.83 9.01 -1.88
C ALA A 78 -2.41 8.44 -2.05
N ALA A 79 -1.60 8.48 -0.98
CA ALA A 79 -0.27 7.89 -0.95
C ALA A 79 0.22 7.73 0.49
N LYS A 80 1.12 6.77 0.70
CA LYS A 80 2.03 6.73 1.84
C LYS A 80 3.46 6.64 1.31
N ALA A 81 4.40 7.18 2.08
CA ALA A 81 5.81 7.02 1.79
C ALA A 81 6.61 6.76 3.07
N LEU A 82 7.73 6.05 2.92
CA LEU A 82 8.73 5.88 3.96
C LEU A 82 10.10 6.26 3.38
N TRP A 83 10.78 7.16 4.07
CA TRP A 83 12.10 7.64 3.71
C TRP A 83 13.01 7.37 4.90
N ILE A 84 14.14 6.74 4.65
CA ILE A 84 15.13 6.41 5.68
C ILE A 84 16.43 7.08 5.27
N GLY A 85 16.97 7.92 6.15
CA GLY A 85 18.22 8.63 5.92
C GLY A 85 19.31 8.20 6.90
N ALA A 86 20.56 8.30 6.48
CA ALA A 86 21.75 8.14 7.34
C ALA A 86 22.86 9.11 6.91
N THR A 87 23.77 9.41 7.82
CA THR A 87 24.95 10.24 7.56
C THR A 87 26.21 9.40 7.36
N ASN A 88 27.15 9.92 6.57
CA ASN A 88 28.47 9.31 6.31
C ASN A 88 28.37 7.85 5.85
N TYR A 89 27.56 7.61 4.82
CA TYR A 89 27.29 6.27 4.32
C TYR A 89 28.24 5.92 3.18
N ASN A 90 29.04 4.88 3.36
CA ASN A 90 29.87 4.32 2.28
C ASN A 90 29.02 3.40 1.41
N ASP A 91 28.65 3.82 0.21
CA ASP A 91 27.84 3.02 -0.72
C ASP A 91 28.74 2.24 -1.68
N ILE A 92 28.94 0.95 -1.41
CA ILE A 92 29.80 0.08 -2.23
C ILE A 92 29.19 -0.27 -3.58
N VAL A 93 27.86 -0.15 -3.74
CA VAL A 93 27.18 -0.44 -5.02
C VAL A 93 27.37 0.74 -5.97
N ALA A 94 27.25 1.97 -5.46
CA ALA A 94 27.56 3.19 -6.20
C ALA A 94 29.07 3.48 -6.31
N GLY A 95 29.89 2.92 -5.40
CA GLY A 95 31.32 3.22 -5.29
C GLY A 95 31.61 4.64 -4.78
N VAL A 96 30.69 5.20 -3.98
CA VAL A 96 30.74 6.60 -3.52
C VAL A 96 30.41 6.68 -2.03
N GLU A 97 31.13 7.54 -1.30
CA GLU A 97 30.77 7.92 0.06
C GLU A 97 29.81 9.11 0.05
N TYR A 98 28.64 8.94 0.64
CA TYR A 98 27.63 9.98 0.76
C TYR A 98 27.65 10.60 2.15
N ALA A 99 27.81 11.92 2.21
CA ALA A 99 27.61 12.66 3.47
C ALA A 99 26.20 12.43 4.04
N HIS A 100 25.21 12.33 3.15
CA HIS A 100 23.83 11.96 3.46
C HIS A 100 23.32 10.99 2.40
N LYS A 101 22.94 9.78 2.80
CA LYS A 101 22.24 8.81 1.95
C LYS A 101 20.78 8.73 2.40
N VAL A 102 19.88 8.64 1.44
CA VAL A 102 18.46 8.38 1.66
C VAL A 102 18.05 7.20 0.78
N ALA A 103 17.29 6.28 1.36
CA ALA A 103 16.50 5.29 0.64
C ALA A 103 15.02 5.60 0.87
N HIS A 104 14.19 5.45 -0.14
CA HIS A 104 12.76 5.74 -0.05
C HIS A 104 11.87 4.76 -0.82
N VAL A 105 10.61 4.69 -0.39
CA VAL A 105 9.49 4.09 -1.11
C VAL A 105 8.33 5.07 -1.04
N GLY A 106 7.83 5.52 -2.19
CA GLY A 106 6.84 6.59 -2.33
C GLY A 106 7.43 8.00 -2.22
N PRO A 107 6.63 9.07 -2.45
CA PRO A 107 5.18 9.02 -2.54
C PRO A 107 4.67 8.54 -3.89
N ARG A 108 5.47 8.53 -4.96
CA ARG A 108 5.02 8.09 -6.30
C ARG A 108 5.90 7.00 -6.92
N GLN A 109 7.16 6.92 -6.53
CA GLN A 109 8.14 6.00 -7.11
C GLN A 109 8.59 5.00 -6.05
N TRP A 110 9.03 3.83 -6.49
CA TRP A 110 9.58 2.78 -5.67
C TRP A 110 10.46 1.91 -6.54
N HIS A 111 11.49 1.32 -5.95
CA HIS A 111 12.42 0.45 -6.65
C HIS A 111 12.69 -0.81 -5.81
N ASP A 112 12.11 -1.92 -6.24
CA ASP A 112 12.08 -3.18 -5.48
C ASP A 112 13.33 -4.05 -5.71
N GLU A 113 14.18 -3.66 -6.65
CA GLU A 113 15.37 -4.44 -7.04
C GLU A 113 16.64 -3.94 -6.34
N ASP A 114 16.70 -2.64 -6.06
CA ASP A 114 17.92 -1.96 -5.62
C ASP A 114 17.73 -1.02 -4.43
N GLU A 115 16.51 -0.61 -4.06
CA GLU A 115 16.27 0.36 -2.99
C GLU A 115 15.48 -0.21 -1.79
N PHE A 116 14.26 -0.73 -2.02
CA PHE A 116 13.39 -1.37 -1.02
C PHE A 116 13.04 -2.78 -1.49
N MET A 117 13.92 -3.73 -1.21
CA MET A 117 13.88 -5.10 -1.73
C MET A 117 13.01 -6.01 -0.87
N PRO A 118 11.83 -6.46 -1.36
CA PRO A 118 10.94 -7.33 -0.60
C PRO A 118 11.61 -8.66 -0.24
N ALA A 119 11.36 -9.14 0.96
CA ALA A 119 11.91 -10.40 1.48
C ALA A 119 10.82 -11.37 1.98
N GLU A 120 9.73 -10.83 2.53
CA GLU A 120 8.58 -11.61 2.99
C GLU A 120 7.32 -10.75 2.92
N PHE A 121 6.21 -11.34 2.46
CA PHE A 121 4.91 -10.68 2.44
C PHE A 121 3.79 -11.71 2.64
N THR A 122 3.34 -11.86 3.89
CA THR A 122 2.40 -12.93 4.29
C THR A 122 1.35 -12.40 5.25
N MET A 123 0.12 -12.91 5.15
CA MET A 123 -1.01 -12.59 6.00
C MET A 123 -1.48 -13.82 6.77
N ILE A 124 -1.54 -13.69 8.09
CA ILE A 124 -2.05 -14.71 9.00
C ILE A 124 -3.43 -14.27 9.48
N GLY A 125 -4.43 -15.11 9.26
CA GLY A 125 -5.80 -14.91 9.72
C GLY A 125 -6.06 -15.64 11.02
N ARG A 126 -6.89 -15.06 11.91
CA ARG A 126 -7.38 -15.81 13.07
C ARG A 126 -8.36 -16.89 12.64
N PHE A 127 -9.09 -16.60 11.58
CA PHE A 127 -10.03 -17.45 10.87
C PHE A 127 -9.94 -17.10 9.39
N ASP A 128 -10.32 -18.04 8.55
CA ASP A 128 -10.35 -17.85 7.10
C ASP A 128 -11.47 -16.89 6.68
N HIS A 129 -11.36 -16.28 5.50
CA HIS A 129 -12.41 -15.39 4.98
C HIS A 129 -13.74 -16.14 4.71
N PRO A 130 -14.91 -15.50 4.90
CA PRO A 130 -16.18 -16.15 4.59
C PRO A 130 -16.35 -16.30 3.08
N THR A 131 -16.68 -17.51 2.63
CA THR A 131 -17.10 -17.76 1.25
C THR A 131 -18.62 -17.73 1.16
N VAL A 132 -19.16 -16.71 0.51
CA VAL A 132 -20.60 -16.57 0.27
C VAL A 132 -20.87 -16.74 -1.22
N LEU A 133 -21.73 -17.70 -1.57
CA LEU A 133 -22.11 -18.01 -2.95
C LEU A 133 -23.62 -17.77 -3.13
N VAL A 134 -24.00 -17.16 -4.24
CA VAL A 134 -25.39 -17.04 -4.71
C VAL A 134 -25.46 -17.70 -6.08
N ASP A 135 -26.28 -18.74 -6.22
CA ASP A 135 -26.39 -19.55 -7.45
C ASP A 135 -25.04 -20.11 -7.96
N GLY A 136 -24.14 -20.42 -7.03
CA GLY A 136 -22.79 -20.91 -7.33
C GLY A 136 -21.78 -19.83 -7.73
N ILE A 137 -22.18 -18.56 -7.73
CA ILE A 137 -21.32 -17.40 -8.04
C ILE A 137 -20.89 -16.71 -6.73
N PRO A 138 -19.62 -16.35 -6.56
CA PRO A 138 -19.18 -15.57 -5.41
C PRO A 138 -19.95 -14.25 -5.27
N ALA A 139 -20.50 -14.01 -4.08
CA ALA A 139 -21.23 -12.78 -3.74
C ALA A 139 -20.30 -11.64 -3.32
N SER A 140 -18.99 -11.89 -3.22
CA SER A 140 -17.97 -10.90 -2.87
C SER A 140 -16.60 -11.30 -3.43
N ASP A 141 -15.71 -10.33 -3.54
CA ASP A 141 -14.33 -10.53 -4.00
C ASP A 141 -13.38 -10.99 -2.88
N MET A 142 -13.90 -11.36 -1.70
CA MET A 142 -13.08 -11.77 -0.55
C MET A 142 -12.12 -12.91 -0.88
N VAL A 143 -12.56 -13.83 -1.74
CA VAL A 143 -11.77 -14.98 -2.24
C VAL A 143 -10.48 -14.54 -2.92
N PHE A 144 -10.48 -13.37 -3.55
CA PHE A 144 -9.35 -12.85 -4.31
C PHE A 144 -8.54 -11.80 -3.55
N ASP A 145 -9.20 -11.03 -2.68
CA ASP A 145 -8.58 -9.87 -2.05
C ASP A 145 -8.02 -10.16 -0.64
N ASP A 146 -8.69 -10.97 0.17
CA ASP A 146 -8.30 -11.30 1.55
C ASP A 146 -7.58 -12.66 1.58
N VAL A 147 -6.44 -12.74 0.90
CA VAL A 147 -5.66 -13.99 0.75
C VAL A 147 -4.85 -14.27 2.00
N ILE A 148 -5.18 -15.36 2.69
CA ILE A 148 -4.57 -15.77 3.96
C ILE A 148 -3.66 -16.98 3.72
N GLU A 149 -2.37 -16.86 4.04
CA GLU A 149 -1.41 -17.96 3.92
C GLU A 149 -1.54 -18.99 5.05
N ASP A 150 -1.88 -18.53 6.25
CA ASP A 150 -1.98 -19.39 7.43
C ASP A 150 -3.11 -18.95 8.36
N VAL A 151 -3.71 -19.92 9.05
CA VAL A 151 -4.80 -19.70 10.00
C VAL A 151 -4.33 -20.07 11.40
N ASN A 152 -4.27 -19.07 12.28
CA ASN A 152 -3.91 -19.24 13.68
C ASN A 152 -5.06 -18.78 14.60
N PRO A 153 -5.92 -19.69 15.08
CA PRO A 153 -7.07 -19.34 15.93
C PRO A 153 -6.72 -18.66 17.26
N ASP A 154 -5.50 -18.85 17.76
CA ASP A 154 -5.03 -18.34 19.05
C ASP A 154 -4.51 -16.90 18.97
N GLN A 155 -4.32 -16.36 17.77
CA GLN A 155 -3.86 -14.98 17.61
C GLN A 155 -4.96 -13.99 18.03
N LYS A 156 -4.55 -12.82 18.56
CA LYS A 156 -5.50 -11.81 19.09
C LYS A 156 -6.17 -10.97 18.00
N ALA A 157 -5.42 -10.62 16.97
CA ALA A 157 -5.89 -9.81 15.85
C ALA A 157 -6.56 -10.70 14.80
N ASP A 158 -7.59 -10.22 14.13
CA ASP A 158 -8.30 -11.03 13.14
C ASP A 158 -7.47 -11.22 11.87
N ARG A 159 -6.61 -10.24 11.54
CA ARG A 159 -5.57 -10.33 10.51
C ARG A 159 -4.24 -9.77 11.03
N ILE A 160 -3.15 -10.43 10.68
CA ILE A 160 -1.78 -9.97 10.90
C ILE A 160 -1.04 -10.06 9.56
N LEU A 161 -0.74 -8.93 8.93
CA LEU A 161 0.12 -8.89 7.75
C LEU A 161 1.56 -8.66 8.19
N ILE A 162 2.47 -9.55 7.77
CA ILE A 162 3.90 -9.51 8.02
C ILE A 162 4.58 -9.14 6.71
N ASN A 163 5.33 -8.04 6.74
CA ASN A 163 6.07 -7.55 5.59
C ASN A 163 7.52 -7.28 5.99
N LYS A 164 8.45 -8.04 5.40
CA LYS A 164 9.88 -7.84 5.58
C LYS A 164 10.48 -7.30 4.29
N VAL A 165 11.22 -6.21 4.40
CA VAL A 165 11.82 -5.50 3.27
C VAL A 165 13.23 -5.09 3.65
N ARG A 166 14.19 -5.38 2.79
CA ARG A 166 15.57 -4.88 2.93
C ARG A 166 15.71 -3.56 2.22
N THR A 167 16.58 -2.71 2.72
CA THR A 167 16.87 -1.42 2.09
C THR A 167 18.29 -1.41 1.54
N SER A 168 18.55 -0.59 0.54
CA SER A 168 19.91 -0.34 0.00
C SER A 168 20.93 0.17 1.04
N MET A 169 20.44 0.56 2.21
CA MET A 169 21.25 1.01 3.34
C MET A 169 21.62 -0.11 4.32
N GLY A 170 21.26 -1.37 4.05
CA GLY A 170 21.55 -2.49 4.94
C GLY A 170 20.57 -2.66 6.10
N ILE A 171 19.43 -1.95 6.06
CA ILE A 171 18.37 -2.08 7.08
C ILE A 171 17.30 -3.05 6.59
N LEU A 172 17.08 -4.11 7.35
CA LEU A 172 15.89 -4.97 7.28
C LEU A 172 14.78 -4.33 8.12
N MET A 173 13.74 -3.85 7.43
CA MET A 173 12.48 -3.45 8.03
C MET A 173 11.56 -4.67 8.15
N THR A 174 11.02 -4.90 9.34
CA THR A 174 9.86 -5.77 9.56
C THR A 174 8.69 -4.91 9.98
N ARG A 175 7.66 -4.85 9.14
CA ARG A 175 6.38 -4.18 9.38
C ARG A 175 5.32 -5.24 9.63
N LYS A 176 4.70 -5.21 10.81
CA LYS A 176 3.50 -6.01 11.10
C LYS A 176 2.28 -5.10 11.21
N ILE A 177 1.19 -5.51 10.60
CA ILE A 177 -0.04 -4.74 10.54
C ILE A 177 -1.16 -5.59 11.12
N TYR A 178 -1.74 -5.10 12.22
CA TYR A 178 -2.80 -5.79 12.93
C TYR A 178 -4.15 -5.14 12.62
N ALA A 179 -5.15 -5.96 12.34
CA ALA A 179 -6.53 -5.53 12.13
C ALA A 179 -7.51 -6.33 12.99
N PHE A 180 -8.61 -5.70 13.36
CA PHE A 180 -9.63 -6.23 14.26
C PHE A 180 -11.03 -5.91 13.70
N SER A 181 -11.99 -6.78 13.97
CA SER A 181 -13.40 -6.64 13.54
C SER A 181 -14.40 -6.87 14.67
N GLN A 182 -13.94 -6.76 15.92
CA GLN A 182 -14.74 -7.07 17.09
C GLN A 182 -15.41 -5.79 17.64
N GLN A 183 -16.51 -5.93 18.38
CA GLN A 183 -17.36 -4.82 18.84
C GLN A 183 -16.63 -3.62 19.49
N TYR A 184 -15.55 -3.86 20.24
CA TYR A 184 -14.75 -2.83 20.91
C TYR A 184 -13.49 -2.42 20.15
N ASN A 185 -13.08 -3.17 19.12
CA ASN A 185 -11.92 -2.92 18.30
C ASN A 185 -12.31 -3.17 16.84
N ASP A 186 -12.68 -2.09 16.18
CA ASP A 186 -12.94 -2.00 14.75
C ASP A 186 -12.38 -0.65 14.28
N ASN A 187 -12.11 -0.52 12.98
CA ASN A 187 -11.78 0.76 12.35
C ASN A 187 -10.41 1.39 12.65
N TYR A 188 -9.42 0.58 12.95
CA TYR A 188 -8.03 1.03 12.98
C TYR A 188 -7.08 -0.10 12.63
N PHE A 189 -5.88 0.28 12.20
CA PHE A 189 -4.75 -0.63 12.06
C PHE A 189 -3.69 -0.26 13.09
N ILE A 190 -3.06 -1.28 13.69
CA ILE A 190 -1.84 -1.07 14.48
C ILE A 190 -0.66 -1.46 13.61
N TYR A 191 0.32 -0.57 13.50
CA TYR A 191 1.57 -0.84 12.79
C TYR A 191 2.69 -1.03 13.82
N GLU A 192 3.35 -2.18 13.78
CA GLU A 192 4.59 -2.44 14.50
C GLU A 192 5.74 -2.44 13.48
N PHE A 193 6.68 -1.51 13.65
CA PHE A 193 7.90 -1.45 12.84
C PHE A 193 9.10 -1.87 13.67
N THR A 194 9.88 -2.82 13.16
CA THR A 194 11.19 -3.20 13.70
C THR A 194 12.24 -2.98 12.62
N PHE A 195 13.30 -2.25 12.94
CA PHE A 195 14.41 -2.00 12.03
C PHE A 195 15.66 -2.70 12.56
N LYS A 196 16.31 -3.50 11.73
CA LYS A 196 17.56 -4.18 12.05
C LYS A 196 18.58 -3.89 10.97
N ASN A 197 19.75 -3.38 11.33
CA ASN A 197 20.89 -3.34 10.42
C ASN A 197 21.44 -4.77 10.28
N ASP A 198 21.24 -5.39 9.11
CA ASP A 198 21.81 -6.69 8.76
C ASP A 198 22.92 -6.59 7.70
N GLY A 199 23.18 -5.36 7.21
CA GLY A 199 24.24 -5.05 6.27
C GLY A 199 24.01 -5.55 4.85
N ILE A 200 22.84 -6.11 4.50
CA ILE A 200 22.55 -6.56 3.13
C ILE A 200 22.02 -5.38 2.31
N VAL A 201 22.77 -4.98 1.29
CA VAL A 201 22.53 -3.74 0.51
C VAL A 201 21.99 -3.99 -0.90
N HIS A 202 21.88 -5.25 -1.33
CA HIS A 202 21.40 -5.60 -2.66
C HIS A 202 20.69 -6.97 -2.66
N ILE A 203 19.83 -7.21 -3.66
CA ILE A 203 18.94 -8.38 -3.73
C ILE A 203 19.70 -9.69 -3.95
N ASP A 204 20.89 -9.62 -4.53
CA ASP A 204 21.79 -10.77 -4.70
C ASP A 204 22.50 -11.20 -3.40
N GLY A 205 22.24 -10.50 -2.30
CA GLY A 205 22.85 -10.76 -1.00
C GLY A 205 24.19 -10.05 -0.81
N THR A 206 24.56 -9.10 -1.67
CA THR A 206 25.72 -8.24 -1.44
C THR A 206 25.63 -7.58 -0.06
N THR A 207 26.72 -7.67 0.71
CA THR A 207 26.79 -7.13 2.07
C THR A 207 27.78 -5.98 2.15
N ASN A 208 27.44 -5.01 3.00
CA ASN A 208 28.26 -3.87 3.38
C ASN A 208 28.07 -3.59 4.88
N PRO A 209 28.63 -4.44 5.76
CA PRO A 209 28.46 -4.27 7.20
C PRO A 209 29.12 -2.97 7.66
N GLN A 210 28.32 -1.98 8.05
CA GLN A 210 28.78 -0.72 8.63
C GLN A 210 27.78 -0.21 9.67
N ASP A 211 28.26 0.52 10.67
CA ASP A 211 27.41 1.20 11.63
C ASP A 211 26.79 2.44 10.98
N LEU A 212 25.46 2.55 11.05
CA LEU A 212 24.75 3.70 10.52
C LEU A 212 24.71 4.82 11.55
N THR A 213 25.14 6.01 11.15
CA THR A 213 25.10 7.21 12.00
C THR A 213 23.98 8.14 11.54
N GLY A 214 23.42 8.92 12.47
CA GLY A 214 22.41 9.93 12.14
C GLY A 214 21.14 9.36 11.51
N VAL A 215 20.75 8.12 11.85
CA VAL A 215 19.63 7.43 11.23
C VAL A 215 18.32 8.16 11.51
N TYR A 216 17.57 8.46 10.46
CA TYR A 216 16.28 9.13 10.55
C TYR A 216 15.23 8.40 9.74
N PHE A 217 14.04 8.22 10.32
CA PHE A 217 12.89 7.61 9.67
C PHE A 217 11.81 8.69 9.49
N PHE A 218 11.37 8.87 8.26
CA PHE A 218 10.34 9.83 7.90
C PHE A 218 9.19 9.11 7.21
N TRP A 219 8.01 9.20 7.81
CA TRP A 219 6.76 8.76 7.19
C TRP A 219 6.03 9.94 6.60
N GLN A 220 5.57 9.77 5.37
CA GLN A 220 4.64 10.68 4.73
C GLN A 220 3.29 9.98 4.61
N TYR A 221 2.24 10.62 5.12
CA TYR A 221 0.86 10.20 4.90
C TYR A 221 0.17 11.28 4.08
N ARG A 222 -0.29 10.92 2.89
CA ARG A 222 -1.08 11.82 2.05
C ARG A 222 -2.49 11.26 1.93
N TYR A 223 -3.38 11.86 2.72
CA TYR A 223 -4.80 11.55 2.70
C TYR A 223 -5.54 12.47 1.74
N ALA A 224 -6.60 11.95 1.17
CA ALA A 224 -7.54 12.71 0.37
C ALA A 224 -8.92 12.22 0.77
N VAL A 225 -9.72 13.09 1.38
CA VAL A 225 -11.00 12.70 1.98
C VAL A 225 -11.89 12.10 0.91
N CYS A 226 -12.50 10.95 1.19
CA CYS A 226 -13.55 10.24 0.44
C CYS A 226 -13.56 10.34 -1.10
N ARG A 227 -13.35 9.20 -1.76
CA ARG A 227 -13.36 9.07 -3.23
C ARG A 227 -14.70 9.36 -3.88
N GLU A 228 -15.81 9.26 -3.15
CA GLU A 228 -17.16 9.44 -3.68
C GLU A 228 -17.36 10.81 -4.33
N MET A 229 -16.75 11.87 -3.81
CA MET A 229 -16.86 13.21 -4.41
C MET A 229 -15.99 13.41 -5.67
N GLY A 230 -14.95 12.59 -5.82
CA GLY A 230 -13.86 12.84 -6.74
C GLY A 230 -14.04 12.19 -8.11
N ALA A 231 -12.97 12.20 -8.89
CA ALA A 231 -12.90 11.41 -10.12
C ALA A 231 -13.13 9.92 -9.78
N TYR A 232 -14.01 9.27 -10.54
CA TYR A 232 -14.43 7.86 -10.38
C TYR A 232 -15.42 7.58 -9.22
N GLY A 233 -15.87 8.63 -8.53
CA GLY A 233 -17.13 8.65 -7.78
C GLY A 233 -18.20 9.41 -8.58
N LEU A 234 -18.66 10.53 -8.04
CA LEU A 234 -19.72 11.38 -8.58
C LEU A 234 -19.21 12.61 -9.36
N PHE A 235 -17.89 12.85 -9.41
CA PHE A 235 -17.29 13.98 -10.14
C PHE A 235 -17.81 15.38 -9.71
N VAL A 236 -18.29 15.49 -8.47
CA VAL A 236 -18.79 16.76 -7.89
C VAL A 236 -17.65 17.74 -7.62
N MET A 237 -16.46 17.21 -7.30
CA MET A 237 -15.25 18.00 -7.06
C MET A 237 -14.27 17.94 -8.22
N PRO A 238 -13.43 18.98 -8.42
CA PRO A 238 -12.34 18.93 -9.40
C PRO A 238 -11.46 17.70 -9.20
N GLN A 239 -10.91 17.16 -10.30
CA GLN A 239 -10.06 15.95 -10.25
C GLN A 239 -8.96 16.06 -9.21
N SER A 240 -8.40 17.25 -8.99
CA SER A 240 -7.32 17.44 -8.04
C SER A 240 -7.67 17.24 -6.57
N ALA A 241 -8.96 17.24 -6.23
CA ALA A 241 -9.42 16.78 -4.91
C ALA A 241 -9.07 15.30 -4.67
N THR A 242 -8.96 14.46 -5.72
CA THR A 242 -8.62 13.04 -5.56
C THR A 242 -7.20 12.82 -5.05
N TRP A 243 -6.23 13.65 -5.41
CA TRP A 243 -4.88 13.54 -4.87
C TRP A 243 -4.64 14.38 -3.61
N GLY A 244 -5.70 14.97 -3.05
CA GLY A 244 -5.67 15.67 -1.77
C GLY A 244 -5.25 17.14 -1.87
N HIS A 245 -5.44 17.78 -3.03
CA HIS A 245 -5.04 19.18 -3.24
C HIS A 245 -5.66 20.17 -2.25
N ASN A 246 -6.89 19.90 -1.80
CA ASN A 246 -7.58 20.68 -0.77
C ASN A 246 -7.68 19.95 0.57
N THR A 247 -6.87 18.90 0.81
CA THR A 247 -6.79 18.29 2.12
C THR A 247 -6.07 19.24 3.07
N MET A 248 -6.75 19.59 4.16
CA MET A 248 -6.13 20.31 5.28
C MET A 248 -5.52 19.28 6.23
N ASN A 249 -4.35 19.58 6.78
CA ASN A 249 -3.66 18.71 7.73
C ASN A 249 -3.32 19.51 8.98
N ASP A 250 -3.43 18.86 10.14
CA ASP A 250 -2.91 19.37 11.40
C ASP A 250 -2.21 18.24 12.18
N VAL A 251 -1.35 18.64 13.11
CA VAL A 251 -0.52 17.74 13.90
C VAL A 251 -0.52 18.14 15.36
N VAL A 252 -0.70 17.15 16.23
CA VAL A 252 -0.55 17.29 17.68
C VAL A 252 0.62 16.44 18.16
N GLY A 253 1.24 16.76 19.30
CA GLY A 253 2.38 15.98 19.81
C GLY A 253 3.69 16.23 19.07
N MET A 254 3.89 17.46 18.59
CA MET A 254 5.13 17.85 17.90
C MET A 254 6.24 18.27 18.88
N ASP A 255 5.87 18.76 20.07
CA ASP A 255 6.82 19.13 21.12
C ASP A 255 6.76 18.13 22.31
N PRO A 256 7.74 17.22 22.42
CA PRO A 256 7.83 16.31 23.56
C PRO A 256 7.95 17.03 24.91
N ALA A 257 8.47 18.27 24.94
CA ALA A 257 8.61 19.05 26.16
C ALA A 257 7.27 19.64 26.64
N ALA A 258 6.26 19.74 25.77
CA ALA A 258 4.91 20.19 26.13
C ALA A 258 4.12 19.15 26.93
N GLY A 259 4.63 17.91 27.05
CA GLY A 259 3.97 16.83 27.80
C GLY A 259 2.82 16.17 27.04
N ASP A 260 2.75 16.34 25.72
CA ASP A 260 1.72 15.71 24.89
C ASP A 260 1.80 14.17 24.99
N PRO A 261 0.68 13.48 25.26
CA PRO A 261 0.69 12.04 25.51
C PRO A 261 0.91 11.20 24.25
N PHE A 262 0.69 11.76 23.07
CA PHE A 262 0.87 11.09 21.78
C PHE A 262 1.06 12.10 20.65
N ARG A 263 1.58 11.63 19.51
CA ARG A 263 1.63 12.36 18.24
C ARG A 263 0.54 11.85 17.31
N ALA A 264 -0.21 12.75 16.69
CA ALA A 264 -1.19 12.40 15.68
C ALA A 264 -1.21 13.41 14.54
N LEU A 265 -1.62 12.95 13.36
CA LEU A 265 -1.92 13.76 12.19
C LEU A 265 -3.40 13.58 11.87
N PHE A 266 -4.11 14.69 11.70
CA PHE A 266 -5.52 14.71 11.32
C PHE A 266 -5.64 15.41 9.97
N SER A 267 -6.50 14.85 9.12
CA SER A 267 -6.76 15.38 7.79
C SER A 267 -8.25 15.56 7.58
N TRP A 268 -8.64 16.67 6.96
CA TRP A 268 -10.05 16.94 6.65
C TRP A 268 -10.19 17.66 5.32
N HIS A 269 -11.43 17.68 4.81
CA HIS A 269 -11.75 18.30 3.54
C HIS A 269 -11.74 19.82 3.68
N GLY A 270 -10.83 20.48 2.96
CA GLY A 270 -10.73 21.94 2.90
C GLY A 270 -11.42 22.55 1.68
N ARG A 271 -11.32 23.87 1.58
CA ARG A 271 -11.84 24.60 0.41
C ARG A 271 -10.98 24.35 -0.82
N HIS A 272 -11.62 24.22 -1.98
CA HIS A 272 -10.93 24.02 -3.24
C HIS A 272 -11.22 25.19 -4.19
N SER A 273 -10.20 25.94 -4.62
CA SER A 273 -10.37 27.15 -5.45
C SER A 273 -11.01 26.89 -6.83
N GLY A 274 -10.86 25.66 -7.34
CA GLY A 274 -11.52 25.21 -8.56
C GLY A 274 -12.96 24.74 -8.37
N ALA A 275 -13.48 24.70 -7.14
CA ALA A 275 -14.89 24.42 -6.90
C ALA A 275 -15.70 25.70 -7.15
N GLY A 276 -16.73 25.63 -7.99
CA GLY A 276 -17.58 26.78 -8.33
C GLY A 276 -18.60 27.14 -7.25
N PHE A 277 -18.48 26.60 -6.03
CA PHE A 277 -19.46 26.66 -4.94
C PHE A 277 -18.76 26.50 -3.58
N ASP A 278 -19.49 26.67 -2.47
CA ASP A 278 -18.97 26.35 -1.13
C ASP A 278 -18.86 24.83 -0.97
N ASN A 279 -17.65 24.31 -1.07
CA ASN A 279 -17.38 22.88 -1.14
C ASN A 279 -17.12 22.22 0.22
N ILE A 280 -17.37 22.90 1.35
CA ILE A 280 -17.18 22.27 2.66
C ILE A 280 -18.11 21.05 2.80
N GLY A 281 -17.53 19.88 3.08
CA GLY A 281 -18.24 18.59 3.11
C GLY A 281 -18.57 18.01 1.73
N ALA A 282 -18.14 18.67 0.65
CA ALA A 282 -18.43 18.32 -0.74
C ALA A 282 -19.91 17.94 -0.97
N PRO A 283 -20.85 18.88 -0.78
CA PRO A 283 -22.26 18.60 -1.00
C PRO A 283 -22.51 18.16 -2.45
N ASN A 284 -23.33 17.14 -2.65
CA ASN A 284 -23.77 16.68 -3.95
C ASN A 284 -24.72 17.71 -4.59
N ILE A 285 -24.15 18.76 -5.20
CA ILE A 285 -24.90 19.89 -5.76
C ILE A 285 -25.75 19.54 -6.98
N ASP A 286 -25.47 18.40 -7.62
CA ASP A 286 -26.17 17.96 -8.83
C ASP A 286 -27.45 17.16 -8.52
N GLU A 287 -27.64 16.71 -7.27
CA GLU A 287 -28.78 15.88 -6.88
C GLU A 287 -29.38 16.30 -5.54
N ASP A 288 -29.01 15.62 -4.44
CA ASP A 288 -29.73 15.61 -3.16
C ASP A 288 -29.07 16.45 -2.07
N GLY A 289 -27.91 17.05 -2.36
CA GLY A 289 -27.17 17.89 -1.42
C GLY A 289 -26.51 17.13 -0.27
N ARG A 290 -26.49 15.79 -0.29
CA ARG A 290 -25.80 15.01 0.75
C ARG A 290 -24.30 15.29 0.74
N LEU A 291 -23.68 15.27 1.91
CA LEU A 291 -22.24 15.46 2.03
C LEU A 291 -21.51 14.19 1.58
N LEU A 292 -20.55 14.36 0.68
CA LEU A 292 -19.76 13.25 0.12
C LEU A 292 -18.39 13.13 0.78
N ALA A 293 -17.95 14.16 1.51
CA ALA A 293 -16.67 14.22 2.22
C ALA A 293 -16.88 14.10 3.75
N SER A 294 -17.51 13.01 4.19
CA SER A 294 -17.81 12.70 5.60
C SER A 294 -17.05 11.50 6.10
#